data_AF-A0A2L2Z8G9-F1
#
_entry.id   AF-A0A2L2Z8G9-F1
#
_cell.length_a   1.000
_cell.length_b   1.000
_cell.length_c   1.000
_cell.angle_alpha   90.00
_cell.angle_beta   90.00
_cell.angle_gamma   90.00
#
_symmetry.space_group_name_H-M   'P 1'
#
loop_
_entity.id
_entity.type
_entity.pdbx_description
1 polymer ?
#
loop_
_entity_poly.entity_id
_entity_poly.type
_entity_poly.pdbx_seq_one_letter_code
_entity_poly.pdbx_strand_id
1 'polypeptide(L)' 'EFNFMKHPSNQNILYNAIDHNSVMIYGIKSFSKYGEDTILAIIVQTLTEPLNKPGLSQSDIERANK' A
#
# COMPACT_ATOMS: atom_id res chain seq x y z
N GLU A 1 -10.24 12.97 -5.38
CA GLU A 1 -9.00 13.38 -4.69
C GLU A 1 -8.78 12.74 -3.31
N PHE A 2 -9.81 12.19 -2.65
CA PHE A 2 -9.67 11.70 -1.26
C PHE A 2 -8.76 10.48 -1.07
N ASN A 3 -8.67 9.57 -2.05
CA ASN A 3 -8.01 8.26 -1.86
C ASN A 3 -6.48 8.32 -1.76
N PHE A 4 -5.85 9.42 -2.15
CA PHE A 4 -4.39 9.61 -2.10
C PHE A 4 -3.95 10.64 -1.05
N MET A 5 -4.90 11.16 -0.25
CA MET A 5 -4.57 12.08 0.83
C MET A 5 -3.87 11.31 1.94
N LYS A 6 -2.69 11.78 2.36
CA LYS A 6 -1.95 11.15 3.45
C LYS A 6 -2.66 11.42 4.78
N HIS A 7 -2.67 10.42 5.65
CA HIS A 7 -3.07 10.64 7.04
C HIS A 7 -2.11 11.62 7.74
N PRO A 8 -2.62 12.49 8.62
CA PRO A 8 -1.82 13.26 9.56
C PRO A 8 -0.87 12.36 10.38
N SER A 9 0.30 12.90 10.75
CA SER A 9 1.33 12.14 11.48
C SER A 9 0.88 11.65 12.86
N ASN A 10 -0.07 12.34 13.49
CA ASN A 10 -0.65 11.95 14.78
C ASN A 10 -1.76 10.88 14.65
N GLN A 11 -2.14 10.50 13.43
CA GLN A 11 -3.14 9.47 13.15
C GLN A 11 -2.53 8.20 12.56
N ASN A 12 -1.20 8.14 12.42
CA ASN A 12 -0.50 6.99 11.87
C ASN A 12 0.74 6.67 12.72
N ILE A 13 0.84 5.43 13.20
CA ILE A 13 1.98 4.94 13.95
C ILE A 13 2.78 4.01 13.05
N LEU A 14 4.06 4.32 12.83
CA LEU A 14 4.97 3.49 12.06
C LEU A 14 5.62 2.43 12.96
N TYR A 15 5.11 1.20 12.90
CA TYR A 15 5.67 0.06 13.66
C TYR A 15 6.84 -0.62 12.95
N ASN A 16 6.88 -0.55 11.62
CA ASN A 16 7.89 -1.14 10.76
C ASN A 16 8.05 -0.30 9.48
N ALA A 17 9.04 -0.65 8.65
CA ALA A 17 9.28 0.03 7.38
C ALA A 17 8.11 -0.15 6.39
N ILE A 18 8.06 0.68 5.35
CA ILE A 18 7.04 0.57 4.30
C ILE A 18 7.15 -0.79 3.61
N ASP A 19 6.03 -1.50 3.56
CA ASP A 19 5.91 -2.80 2.94
C ASP A 19 5.00 -2.73 1.71
N HIS A 20 5.60 -2.68 0.52
CA HIS A 20 4.89 -2.63 -0.76
C HIS A 20 4.06 -3.89 -1.06
N ASN A 21 4.33 -5.00 -0.36
CA ASN A 21 3.58 -6.25 -0.50
C ASN A 21 2.43 -6.37 0.51
N SER A 22 2.23 -5.38 1.39
CA SER A 22 1.10 -5.35 2.33
C SER A 22 -0.24 -5.44 1.59
N VAL A 23 -1.20 -6.15 2.18
CA VAL A 23 -2.58 -6.26 1.66
C VAL A 23 -3.29 -4.91 1.60
N MET A 24 -2.85 -3.95 2.39
CA MET A 24 -3.42 -2.61 2.48
C MET A 24 -2.85 -1.64 1.42
N ILE A 25 -1.83 -2.05 0.65
CA ILE A 25 -1.26 -1.23 -0.42
C ILE A 25 -2.00 -1.47 -1.74
N TYR A 26 -2.51 -0.38 -2.31
CA TYR A 26 -3.13 -0.33 -3.63
C TYR A 26 -2.18 -0.76 -4.76
N GLY A 27 -2.77 -1.25 -5.86
CA GLY A 27 -2.04 -1.54 -7.08
C GLY A 27 -1.63 -0.26 -7.84
N ILE A 28 -0.67 -0.42 -8.75
CA ILE A 28 -0.11 0.68 -9.56
C ILE A 28 -1.17 1.50 -10.34
N LYS A 29 -2.30 0.89 -10.70
CA LYS A 29 -3.38 1.53 -11.50
C LYS A 29 -4.66 1.81 -10.69
N SER A 30 -4.63 1.67 -9.37
CA SER A 30 -5.83 1.90 -8.56
C SER A 30 -6.36 3.32 -8.74
N PHE A 31 -7.68 3.46 -8.92
CA PHE A 31 -8.36 4.74 -9.22
C PHE A 31 -7.94 5.43 -10.54
N SER A 32 -7.21 4.74 -11.41
CA SER A 32 -6.91 5.23 -12.75
C SER A 32 -8.17 5.33 -13.61
N LYS A 33 -8.25 6.35 -14.47
CA LYS A 33 -9.40 6.57 -15.36
C LYS A 33 -9.24 5.86 -16.70
N TYR A 34 -8.02 5.83 -17.25
CA TYR A 34 -7.73 5.22 -18.55
C TYR A 34 -6.58 4.21 -18.50
N GLY A 35 -6.24 3.73 -17.30
CA GLY A 35 -5.22 2.70 -17.10
C GLY A 35 -3.80 3.23 -16.99
N GLU A 36 -3.64 4.53 -16.78
CA GLU A 36 -2.38 5.16 -16.40
C GLU A 36 -1.96 4.74 -14.99
N ASP A 37 -0.65 4.75 -14.75
CA ASP A 37 -0.10 4.49 -13.43
C ASP A 37 -0.36 5.68 -12.49
N THR A 38 -0.82 5.38 -11.29
CA THR A 38 -1.23 6.37 -10.27
C THR A 38 -0.34 6.32 -9.03
N ILE A 39 0.34 5.19 -8.79
CA ILE A 39 1.26 4.98 -7.68
C ILE A 39 2.51 4.30 -8.21
N LEU A 40 3.67 4.93 -8.07
CA LEU A 40 4.95 4.37 -8.46
C LEU A 40 5.83 4.21 -7.22
N ALA A 41 6.36 3.02 -7.00
CA ALA A 41 7.42 2.82 -6.02
C ALA A 41 8.72 3.44 -6.56
N ILE A 42 9.44 4.17 -5.69
CA ILE A 42 10.73 4.78 -6.07
C ILE A 42 11.79 3.70 -6.35
N ILE A 43 11.67 2.56 -5.67
CA ILE A 43 12.45 1.35 -5.93
C ILE A 43 11.71 0.54 -7.00
N VAL A 44 12.45 -0.14 -7.89
CA VAL A 44 11.90 -0.94 -9.01
C VAL A 44 11.11 -2.16 -8.50
N GLN A 45 9.94 -1.91 -7.94
CA GLN A 45 8.98 -2.90 -7.45
C GLN A 45 7.60 -2.57 -7.99
N THR A 46 6.98 -3.54 -8.66
CA THR A 46 5.62 -3.39 -9.18
C THR A 46 4.61 -3.55 -8.05
N LEU A 47 3.73 -2.55 -7.89
CA LEU A 47 2.63 -2.62 -6.93
C LEU A 47 1.45 -3.39 -7.54
N THR A 48 1.04 -4.46 -6.87
CA THR A 48 -0.10 -5.30 -7.25
C THR A 48 -1.34 -4.98 -6.43
N GLU A 49 -2.52 -5.14 -7.05
CA GLU A 49 -3.81 -5.00 -6.36
C GLU A 49 -3.94 -5.96 -5.17
N PRO A 50 -4.65 -5.58 -4.09
CA PRO A 50 -4.85 -6.42 -2.92
C PRO A 50 -5.33 -7.85 -3.23
N LEU A 51 -6.22 -8.01 -4.21
CA LEU A 51 -6.77 -9.32 -4.60
C LEU A 51 -5.70 -10.27 -5.17
N ASN A 52 -4.63 -9.70 -5.76
CA ASN A 52 -3.56 -10.45 -6.41
C ASN A 52 -2.42 -10.79 -5.44
N LYS A 53 -2.51 -10.37 -4.18
CA LYS A 53 -1.53 -10.68 -3.15
C LYS A 53 -1.84 -12.07 -2.56
N PRO A 54 -0.83 -12.88 -2.24
CA PRO A 54 -1.02 -14.25 -1.74
C PRO A 54 -1.65 -14.31 -0.33
N GLY A 55 -1.73 -13.18 0.38
CA GLY A 55 -2.26 -13.08 1.73
C GLY A 55 -1.67 -11.88 2.48
N LEU A 56 -1.81 -11.90 3.80
CA LEU A 56 -1.17 -10.92 4.69
C LEU A 56 0.36 -11.06 4.59
N SER A 57 1.06 -9.93 4.48
CA SER A 57 2.51 -9.94 4.59
C SER A 57 2.96 -10.16 6.04
N GLN A 58 4.23 -10.49 6.24
CA GLN A 58 4.80 -10.59 7.58
C GLN A 58 4.63 -9.27 8.36
N SER A 59 4.83 -8.12 7.69
CA SER A 59 4.64 -6.80 8.30
C SER A 59 3.18 -6.53 8.68
N ASP A 60 2.21 -7.02 7.89
CA ASP A 60 0.78 -6.94 8.21
C ASP A 60 0.47 -7.74 9.48
N ILE A 61 0.97 -8.97 9.56
CA ILE A 61 0.78 -9.88 10.71
C ILE A 61 1.37 -9.27 11.97
N GLU A 62 2.58 -8.70 11.88
CA GLU A 62 3.23 -8.03 13.01
C GLU A 62 2.42 -6.83 13.52
N ARG A 63 1.92 -5.98 12.62
CA ARG A 63 1.10 -4.81 12.98
C ARG A 63 -0.23 -5.22 13.59
N ALA A 64 -0.89 -6.26 13.08
CA ALA A 64 -2.18 -6.72 13.57
C ALA A 64 -2.10 -7.33 15.00
N ASN A 65 -0.92 -7.81 15.40
CA ASN A 65 -0.68 -8.43 16.71
C ASN A 65 -0.19 -7.43 17.79
N LYS A 66 -0.10 -6.14 17.48
CA LYS A 66 0.35 -5.08 18.39
C LYS A 66 -0.82 -4.27 18.93
#